data_AF-A8MDD8-F1
#
_entry.id   AF-A8MDD8-F1
#
_cell.length_a   1.000
_cell.length_b   1.000
_cell.length_c   1.000
_cell.angle_alpha   90.00
_cell.angle_beta   90.00
_cell.angle_gamma   90.00
#
_symmetry.space_group_name_H-M   'P 1'
#
loop_
_entity.id
_entity.type
_entity.pdbx_description
1 polymer ?
#
loop_
_entity_poly.entity_id
_entity_poly.type
_entity_poly.pdbx_seq_one_letter_code
_entity_poly.pdbx_strand_id
1 'polypeptide(L)'
;MAARSLVNYIRYCEDEDCIKGQLAILTRGRREVPIEVNGLRFLIDVVANDEAFEVKYDAQPYDGIGQALIYLTIGYKTWLIHVLDKYSRLFKNYVELFRRLNLPFCIEVIDKRLGLSEKICP
;
A
#
# COMPACT_ATOMS: atom_id res chain seq x y z
N MET A 1 -11.25 6.69 0.76
CA MET A 1 -11.97 5.45 1.15
C MET A 1 -12.05 5.37 2.66
N ALA A 2 -13.18 4.93 3.21
CA ALA A 2 -13.26 4.61 4.64
C ALA A 2 -12.49 3.30 4.88
N ALA A 3 -11.50 3.28 5.77
CA ALA A 3 -10.62 2.13 6.03
C ALA A 3 -11.37 0.80 6.29
N ARG A 4 -12.60 0.86 6.84
CA ARG A 4 -13.48 -0.31 7.01
C ARG A 4 -13.86 -1.00 5.69
N SER A 5 -13.87 -0.30 4.56
CA SER A 5 -14.18 -0.93 3.27
C SER A 5 -13.02 -1.78 2.78
N LEU A 6 -11.77 -1.32 2.81
CA LEU A 6 -10.66 -2.08 2.24
C LEU A 6 -10.40 -3.40 2.98
N VAL A 7 -10.36 -3.35 4.32
CA VAL A 7 -10.17 -4.54 5.18
C VAL A 7 -11.15 -5.67 4.83
N ASN A 8 -12.43 -5.33 4.63
CA ASN A 8 -13.47 -6.32 4.34
C ASN A 8 -13.28 -7.00 2.98
N TYR A 9 -12.73 -6.30 2.00
CA TYR A 9 -12.51 -6.85 0.66
C TYR A 9 -11.24 -7.71 0.61
N ILE A 10 -10.22 -7.36 1.40
CA ILE A 10 -8.92 -8.05 1.36
C ILE A 10 -8.78 -9.16 2.41
N ARG A 11 -9.74 -9.32 3.34
CA ARG A 11 -9.66 -10.32 4.43
C ARG A 11 -9.45 -11.75 3.94
N TYR A 12 -9.90 -12.07 2.71
CA TYR A 12 -9.80 -13.39 2.09
C TYR A 12 -8.65 -13.49 1.09
N CYS A 13 -7.89 -12.42 0.87
CA CYS A 13 -6.72 -12.47 0.00
C CYS A 13 -5.57 -13.20 0.70
N GLU A 14 -4.88 -14.04 -0.07
CA GLU A 14 -3.74 -14.85 0.40
C GLU A 14 -2.40 -14.36 -0.17
N ASP A 15 -2.43 -13.41 -1.10
CA ASP A 15 -1.28 -12.84 -1.79
C ASP A 15 -1.50 -11.36 -2.17
N GLU A 16 -0.43 -10.72 -2.66
CA GLU A 16 -0.48 -9.33 -3.14
C GLU A 16 -1.36 -9.17 -4.38
N ASP A 17 -1.42 -10.17 -5.28
CA ASP A 17 -2.16 -10.08 -6.54
C ASP A 17 -3.67 -9.89 -6.30
N CYS A 18 -4.22 -10.69 -5.38
CA CYS A 18 -5.60 -10.56 -4.93
C CYS A 18 -5.85 -9.18 -4.31
N ILE A 19 -4.94 -8.67 -3.47
CA ILE A 19 -5.08 -7.37 -2.82
C ILE A 19 -5.07 -6.25 -3.87
N LYS A 20 -4.15 -6.29 -4.84
CA LYS A 20 -4.11 -5.36 -5.98
C LYS A 20 -5.41 -5.41 -6.78
N GLY A 21 -5.94 -6.62 -7.01
CA GLY A 21 -7.26 -6.87 -7.60
C GLY A 21 -8.40 -6.14 -6.88
N GLN A 22 -8.55 -6.40 -5.58
CA GLN A 22 -9.60 -5.79 -4.76
C GLN A 22 -9.44 -4.28 -4.67
N LEU A 23 -8.21 -3.78 -4.52
CA LEU A 23 -7.92 -2.36 -4.44
C LEU A 23 -8.27 -1.64 -5.76
N ALA A 24 -7.92 -2.22 -6.91
CA ALA A 24 -8.27 -1.67 -8.21
C ALA A 24 -9.79 -1.61 -8.42
N ILE A 25 -10.53 -2.66 -8.01
CA ILE A 25 -12.01 -2.64 -8.05
C ILE A 25 -12.57 -1.51 -7.18
N LEU A 26 -12.11 -1.41 -5.93
CA LEU A 26 -12.58 -0.41 -4.95
C LEU A 26 -12.30 1.03 -5.40
N THR A 27 -11.12 1.25 -5.97
CA THR A 27 -10.67 2.56 -6.44
C THR A 27 -11.15 2.89 -7.85
N ARG A 28 -11.74 1.93 -8.58
CA ARG A 28 -11.95 1.97 -10.04
C ARG A 28 -10.65 2.27 -10.79
N GLY A 29 -9.54 1.73 -10.26
CA GLY A 29 -8.20 1.91 -10.77
C GLY A 29 -7.79 0.88 -11.81
N ARG A 30 -6.58 1.06 -12.33
CA ARG A 30 -5.89 0.12 -13.22
C ARG A 30 -4.76 -0.54 -12.45
N ARG A 31 -4.56 -1.83 -12.69
CA ARG A 31 -3.46 -2.60 -12.10
C ARG A 31 -2.22 -2.54 -12.98
N GLU A 32 -1.07 -2.75 -12.36
CA GLU A 32 0.20 -3.04 -13.04
C GLU A 32 0.51 -2.02 -14.14
N VAL A 33 0.50 -0.75 -13.77
CA VAL A 33 0.69 0.35 -14.72
C VAL A 33 2.18 0.57 -14.93
N PRO A 34 2.72 0.35 -16.14
CA PRO A 34 4.13 0.57 -16.40
C PRO A 34 4.44 2.05 -16.41
N ILE A 35 5.58 2.41 -15.81
CA ILE A 35 6.14 3.76 -15.82
C ILE A 35 7.62 3.68 -16.17
N GLU A 36 8.17 4.77 -16.70
CA GLU A 36 9.59 4.90 -16.95
C GLU A 36 10.11 6.17 -16.28
N VAL A 37 11.15 6.03 -15.46
CA VAL A 37 11.78 7.13 -14.72
C VAL A 37 13.27 7.05 -14.97
N ASN A 38 13.84 8.09 -15.60
CA ASN A 38 15.26 8.15 -15.94
C ASN A 38 15.75 6.91 -16.73
N GLY A 39 14.94 6.39 -17.65
CA GLY A 39 15.27 5.20 -18.46
C GLY A 39 15.14 3.86 -17.73
N LEU A 40 14.74 3.87 -16.46
CA LEU A 40 14.43 2.66 -15.69
C LEU A 40 12.92 2.39 -15.71
N ARG A 41 12.55 1.14 -15.96
CA ARG A 41 11.15 0.70 -16.00
C ARG A 41 10.71 0.23 -14.62
N PHE A 42 9.56 0.74 -14.18
CA PHE A 42 8.90 0.30 -12.96
C PHE A 42 7.45 -0.04 -13.25
N LEU A 43 6.83 -0.74 -12.30
CA LEU A 43 5.42 -1.09 -12.35
C LEU A 43 4.77 -0.48 -11.11
N ILE A 44 3.67 0.25 -11.30
CA ILE A 44 2.79 0.66 -10.21
C ILE A 44 1.76 -0.44 -9.99
N ASP A 45 1.62 -0.91 -8.76
CA ASP A 45 0.66 -1.96 -8.43
C ASP A 45 -0.78 -1.59 -8.78
N VAL A 46 -1.24 -0.40 -8.34
CA VAL A 46 -2.55 0.16 -8.72
C VAL A 46 -2.46 1.67 -8.91
N VAL A 47 -3.08 2.20 -9.97
CA VAL A 47 -3.28 3.65 -10.20
C VAL A 47 -4.76 3.95 -10.29
N ALA A 48 -5.22 4.96 -9.55
CA ALA A 48 -6.58 5.48 -9.66
C ALA A 48 -6.57 7.01 -9.58
N ASN A 49 -7.06 7.68 -10.63
CA ASN A 49 -6.97 9.13 -10.79
C ASN A 49 -5.50 9.61 -10.67
N ASP A 50 -5.22 10.48 -9.71
CA ASP A 50 -3.90 11.02 -9.35
C ASP A 50 -3.23 10.25 -8.20
N GLU A 51 -3.80 9.12 -7.75
CA GLU A 51 -3.25 8.29 -6.69
C GLU A 51 -2.53 7.05 -7.24
N ALA A 52 -1.35 6.75 -6.68
CA ALA A 52 -0.59 5.52 -6.94
C ALA A 52 -0.45 4.72 -5.65
N PHE A 53 -0.73 3.43 -5.70
CA PHE A 53 -0.69 2.53 -4.57
C PHE A 53 0.39 1.48 -4.81
N GLU A 54 1.29 1.31 -3.84
CA GLU A 54 2.20 0.16 -3.70
C GLU A 54 1.63 -0.78 -2.64
N VAL A 55 1.53 -2.07 -2.94
CA VAL A 55 0.98 -3.07 -2.02
C VAL A 55 2.08 -4.01 -1.54
N LYS A 56 2.08 -4.30 -0.25
CA LYS A 56 2.99 -5.26 0.38
C LYS A 56 2.21 -6.21 1.29
N TYR A 57 2.31 -7.51 1.04
CA TYR A 57 1.63 -8.53 1.81
C TYR A 57 2.62 -9.37 2.63
N ASP A 58 2.49 -9.35 3.95
CA ASP A 58 3.44 -10.00 4.88
C ASP A 58 4.92 -9.71 4.51
N ALA A 59 5.22 -8.48 4.10
CA ALA A 59 6.57 -8.02 3.78
C ALA A 59 7.23 -7.35 4.98
N GLN A 60 8.54 -7.07 4.92
CA GLN A 60 9.23 -6.29 5.95
C GLN A 60 8.84 -4.80 5.88
N PRO A 61 8.93 -4.02 6.97
CA PRO A 61 8.47 -2.63 6.97
C PRO A 61 9.15 -1.74 5.94
N TYR A 62 10.39 -2.03 5.55
CA TYR A 62 11.13 -1.24 4.57
C TYR A 62 10.76 -1.56 3.12
N ASP A 63 10.05 -2.67 2.88
CA ASP A 63 9.68 -3.08 1.53
C ASP A 63 8.62 -2.14 0.94
N GLY A 64 8.79 -1.78 -0.33
CA GLY A 64 7.91 -0.86 -1.06
C GLY A 64 8.19 0.63 -0.84
N ILE A 65 9.05 1.02 0.12
CA ILE A 65 9.40 2.44 0.34
C ILE A 65 10.07 3.05 -0.89
N GLY A 66 11.00 2.32 -1.53
CA GLY A 66 11.69 2.81 -2.73
C GLY A 66 10.73 3.06 -3.89
N GLN A 67 9.83 2.11 -4.16
CA GLN A 67 8.78 2.23 -5.17
C GLN A 67 7.86 3.42 -4.86
N ALA A 68 7.40 3.56 -3.62
CA ALA A 68 6.55 4.67 -3.20
C ALA A 68 7.24 6.04 -3.41
N LEU A 69 8.53 6.15 -3.09
CA LEU A 69 9.31 7.36 -3.36
C LEU A 69 9.39 7.65 -4.87
N ILE A 70 9.59 6.64 -5.72
CA ILE A 70 9.59 6.81 -7.17
C ILE A 70 8.24 7.34 -7.67
N TYR A 71 7.12 6.86 -7.12
CA TYR A 71 5.80 7.32 -7.56
C TYR A 71 5.57 8.81 -7.22
N LEU A 72 6.12 9.27 -6.09
CA LEU A 72 6.10 10.69 -5.75
C LEU A 72 6.88 11.55 -6.75
N THR A 73 8.05 11.08 -7.22
CA THR A 73 8.90 11.89 -8.12
C THR A 73 8.27 12.14 -9.48
N ILE A 74 7.32 11.29 -9.88
CA ILE A 74 6.53 11.44 -11.12
C ILE A 74 5.15 12.08 -10.90
N GLY A 75 4.90 12.60 -9.69
CA GLY A 75 3.74 13.46 -9.40
C GLY A 75 2.48 12.74 -8.93
N TYR A 76 2.54 11.45 -8.58
CA TYR A 76 1.39 10.78 -7.97
C TYR A 76 1.27 11.11 -6.49
N LYS A 77 0.03 11.16 -6.00
CA LYS A 77 -0.26 11.04 -4.58
C LYS A 77 -0.08 9.60 -4.15
N THR A 78 1.02 9.33 -3.46
CA THR A 78 1.45 7.96 -3.17
C THR A 78 0.84 7.40 -1.89
N TRP A 79 0.49 6.12 -1.98
CA TRP A 79 0.08 5.27 -0.89
C TRP A 79 0.94 3.99 -0.84
N LEU A 80 1.46 3.66 0.33
CA LEU A 80 2.08 2.36 0.60
C LEU A 80 1.16 1.56 1.53
N ILE A 81 0.66 0.42 1.07
CA ILE A 81 -0.28 -0.41 1.82
C ILE A 81 0.46 -1.66 2.30
N HIS A 82 0.64 -1.77 3.62
CA HIS A 82 1.19 -2.96 4.27
C HIS A 82 0.05 -3.80 4.86
N VAL A 83 -0.19 -4.97 4.28
CA VAL A 83 -1.21 -5.92 4.73
C VAL A 83 -0.54 -7.05 5.51
N LEU A 84 -0.89 -7.18 6.79
CA LEU A 84 -0.30 -8.12 7.74
C LEU A 84 -1.28 -9.27 8.02
N ASP A 85 -0.82 -10.49 7.77
CA ASP A 85 -1.45 -11.74 8.15
C ASP A 85 -0.54 -12.50 9.14
N LYS A 86 0.54 -13.10 8.65
CA LYS A 86 1.55 -13.78 9.50
C LYS A 86 2.23 -12.80 10.45
N TYR A 87 2.36 -11.53 10.04
CA TYR A 87 2.94 -10.47 10.86
C TYR A 87 1.90 -9.66 11.66
N SER A 88 0.65 -10.09 11.76
CA SER A 88 -0.42 -9.42 12.52
C SER A 88 0.03 -8.98 13.94
N ARG A 89 0.77 -9.83 14.67
CA ARG A 89 1.30 -9.50 16.01
C ARG A 89 2.22 -8.27 16.06
N LEU A 90 2.77 -7.85 14.91
CA LEU A 90 3.68 -6.72 14.77
C LEU A 90 2.97 -5.42 14.33
N PHE A 91 1.65 -5.44 14.16
CA PHE A 91 0.87 -4.29 13.68
C PHE A 91 1.26 -2.96 14.36
N LYS A 92 1.29 -2.95 15.69
CA LYS A 92 1.65 -1.73 16.46
C LYS A 92 3.09 -1.28 16.19
N ASN A 93 4.02 -2.21 16.04
CA ASN A 93 5.42 -1.92 15.75
C ASN A 93 5.59 -1.32 14.35
N TYR A 94 4.83 -1.80 13.35
CA TYR A 94 4.82 -1.22 12.00
C TYR A 94 4.29 0.21 12.04
N VAL A 95 3.13 0.41 12.67
CA VAL A 95 2.51 1.73 12.82
C VAL A 95 3.46 2.73 13.50
N GLU A 96 4.07 2.33 14.61
CA GLU A 96 4.99 3.20 15.35
C GLU A 96 6.25 3.52 14.55
N LEU A 97 6.84 2.52 13.89
CA LEU A 97 8.00 2.73 13.02
C LEU A 97 7.68 3.73 11.91
N PHE A 98 6.58 3.54 11.19
CA PHE A 98 6.21 4.43 10.09
C PHE A 98 5.89 5.86 10.54
N ARG A 99 5.26 6.03 11.70
CA ARG A 99 5.09 7.36 12.31
C ARG A 99 6.43 8.04 12.62
N ARG A 100 7.42 7.28 13.11
CA ARG A 100 8.76 7.81 13.42
C ARG A 100 9.56 8.15 12.16
N LEU A 101 9.39 7.39 11.07
CA LEU A 101 10.08 7.65 9.80
C LEU A 101 9.60 8.94 9.12
N ASN A 102 8.37 9.38 9.40
CA ASN A 102 7.80 10.63 8.87
C ASN A 102 7.98 10.76 7.33
N LEU A 103 7.54 9.72 6.61
CA LEU A 103 7.71 9.63 5.16
C LEU A 103 6.78 10.60 4.42
N PRO A 104 7.17 11.14 3.25
CA PRO A 104 6.43 12.17 2.52
C PRO A 104 5.21 11.64 1.73
N PHE A 105 4.70 10.46 2.07
CA PHE A 105 3.56 9.81 1.44
C PHE A 105 2.70 9.10 2.47
N CYS A 106 1.48 8.75 2.08
CA CYS A 106 0.58 8.04 2.97
C CYS A 106 0.97 6.56 3.07
N ILE A 107 0.85 5.99 4.26
CA ILE A 107 1.03 4.58 4.55
C ILE A 107 -0.24 4.08 5.23
N GLU A 108 -0.79 2.96 4.77
CA GLU A 108 -1.86 2.26 5.46
C GLU A 108 -1.35 0.89 5.91
N VAL A 109 -1.34 0.67 7.22
CA VAL A 109 -1.02 -0.64 7.81
C VAL A 109 -2.33 -1.32 8.14
N ILE A 110 -2.52 -2.53 7.65
CA ILE A 110 -3.75 -3.31 7.81
C ILE A 110 -3.41 -4.63 8.49
N ASP A 111 -4.02 -4.89 9.65
CA ASP A 111 -4.07 -6.23 10.22
C ASP A 111 -5.34 -6.91 9.72
N LYS A 112 -5.19 -7.87 8.80
CA LYS A 112 -6.35 -8.53 8.19
C LYS A 112 -7.03 -9.53 9.14
N ARG A 113 -6.32 -10.05 10.15
CA ARG A 113 -6.87 -11.03 11.11
C ARG A 113 -7.76 -10.35 12.13
N LEU A 114 -7.30 -9.22 12.65
CA LEU A 114 -8.00 -8.44 13.67
C LEU A 114 -8.95 -7.41 13.06
N GLY A 115 -8.89 -7.22 11.73
CA GLY A 115 -9.68 -6.23 11.02
C GLY A 115 -9.32 -4.79 11.41
N LEU A 116 -8.06 -4.57 11.78
CA LEU A 116 -7.54 -3.25 12.15
C LEU A 116 -6.90 -2.59 10.93
N SER A 117 -7.04 -1.28 10.81
CA SER A 117 -6.30 -0.48 9.85
C SER A 117 -5.92 0.84 10.50
N GLU A 118 -4.69 1.26 10.26
CA GLU A 118 -4.17 2.57 10.67
C GLU A 118 -3.55 3.27 9.47
N LYS A 119 -3.98 4.50 9.23
CA LYS A 119 -3.48 5.35 8.16
C LYS A 119 -2.56 6.42 8.74
N ILE A 120 -1.38 6.57 8.14
CA ILE A 120 -0.32 7.51 8.51
C ILE A 120 -0.04 8.36 7.28
N CYS A 121 -0.11 9.68 7.36
CA CYS A 121 0.24 10.59 6.27
C CYS A 121 1.07 11.75 6.81
N PRO A 122 1.80 12.46 5.93
CA PRO A 122 2.40 13.75 6.26
C PRO A 122 1.38 14.78 6.75
#